data_AF-A0A962CVL6-F1
#
_entry.id   AF-A0A962CVL6-F1
#
_cell.length_a   1.000
_cell.length_b   1.000
_cell.length_c   1.000
_cell.angle_alpha   90.00
_cell.angle_beta   90.00
_cell.angle_gamma   90.00
#
_symmetry.space_group_name_H-M   'P 1'
#
loop_
_entity.id
_entity.type
_entity.pdbx_description
1 polymer ?
#
loop_
_entity_poly.entity_id
_entity_poly.type
_entity_poly.pdbx_seq_one_letter_code
_entity_poly.pdbx_strand_id
1 'polypeptide(L)'
;FAISTYLSISMVFWWTGLLPDFAMIRDRTKSPFQKKIYGILSFGWSGRVKDWQRFEEVSLVLAGLATPLVLSVHTIVSFDFATSVVPGWHSTIFPPYFVAGAIFSGFAMVQTLLIIMRKVSNLESYITVLHIEYMNKVILLTGGIVTVAYITEYFIGWYSGVPYENYTYLSFGAATGPYWWAFWALIICNLIVPLSLWVKKLRRNIRWTFFVALVINIGMWFERFDIIVVDLSKDRLTSSWTMFQPTFVDIGTFMGTIGFFFVLFLLYARTFPVIAQAEVKTILKSSGESFKKLRAEHGDDASHVQTIEEYPADAGPSANVEGKHFKSVFDGSTEEDSDKNQVDFEQHKGKIDNLLSGIGTFDPAVSKQDDLKKISGVGPVMEQKLHQLGIFTFEQVSRMTDREYDLLDEIISEFPGRAKRDDWAGQALTLKNKN
;
A
#
# COMPACT_ATOMS: atom_id res chain seq x y z
N PHE A 1 21.56 11.84 18.78
CA PHE A 1 20.19 12.36 18.95
C PHE A 1 19.18 11.70 18.02
N ALA A 2 19.42 11.66 16.70
CA ALA A 2 18.46 11.10 15.73
C ALA A 2 17.99 9.66 16.07
N ILE A 3 18.92 8.72 16.29
CA ILE A 3 18.61 7.31 16.56
C ILE A 3 17.81 7.13 17.87
N SER A 4 18.22 7.80 18.96
CA SER A 4 17.54 7.70 20.26
C SER A 4 16.11 8.26 20.20
N THR A 5 15.91 9.35 19.46
CA THR A 5 14.59 9.97 19.25
C THR A 5 13.71 9.08 18.37
N TYR A 6 14.28 8.53 17.29
CA TYR A 6 13.60 7.57 16.41
C TYR A 6 13.11 6.34 17.17
N LEU A 7 13.99 5.72 17.97
CA LEU A 7 13.65 4.54 18.77
C LEU A 7 12.53 4.85 19.77
N SER A 8 12.65 5.96 20.50
CA SER A 8 11.66 6.37 21.51
C SER A 8 10.29 6.63 20.89
N ILE A 9 10.22 7.43 19.83
CA ILE A 9 8.94 7.78 19.18
C ILE A 9 8.31 6.56 18.53
N SER A 10 9.10 5.72 17.84
CA SER A 10 8.60 4.49 17.22
C SER A 10 8.04 3.51 18.25
N MET A 11 8.73 3.37 19.38
CA MET A 11 8.27 2.51 20.48
C MET A 11 6.96 3.02 21.09
N VAL A 12 6.84 4.33 21.32
CA VAL A 12 5.59 4.94 21.85
C VAL A 12 4.44 4.81 20.85
N PHE A 13 4.69 5.08 19.57
CA PHE A 13 3.69 4.96 18.52
C PHE A 13 3.16 3.53 18.41
N TRP A 14 4.07 2.56 18.28
CA TRP A 14 3.72 1.14 18.19
C TRP A 14 3.04 0.63 19.47
N TRP A 15 3.53 0.99 20.65
CA TRP A 15 2.93 0.57 21.92
C TRP A 15 1.51 1.11 22.10
N THR A 16 1.28 2.37 21.73
CA THR A 16 -0.05 2.99 21.77
C THR A 16 -1.02 2.21 20.88
N GLY A 17 -0.62 1.85 19.66
CA GLY A 17 -1.41 1.04 18.74
C GLY A 17 -1.79 -0.35 19.27
N LEU A 18 -0.98 -0.93 20.16
CA LEU A 18 -1.21 -2.25 20.75
C LEU A 18 -2.16 -2.26 21.95
N LEU A 19 -2.49 -1.10 22.53
CA LEU A 19 -3.38 -1.00 23.70
C LEU A 19 -4.73 -1.72 23.50
N PRO A 20 -5.50 -1.48 22.41
CA PRO A 20 -6.77 -2.18 22.19
C PRO A 20 -6.58 -3.69 21.96
N ASP A 21 -5.49 -4.11 21.32
CA ASP A 21 -5.26 -5.53 21.03
C ASP A 21 -4.85 -6.29 22.30
N PHE A 22 -4.03 -5.70 23.18
CA PHE A 22 -3.74 -6.30 24.48
C PHE A 22 -4.97 -6.42 25.36
N ALA A 23 -5.87 -5.44 25.32
CA ALA A 23 -7.14 -5.52 26.03
C ALA A 23 -7.97 -6.72 25.53
N MET A 24 -8.00 -6.94 24.22
CA MET A 24 -8.69 -8.09 23.64
C MET A 24 -8.06 -9.43 24.08
N ILE A 25 -6.73 -9.52 24.15
CA ILE A 25 -6.04 -10.73 24.64
C ILE A 25 -6.31 -10.96 26.13
N ARG A 26 -6.24 -9.91 26.95
CA ARG A 26 -6.58 -9.94 28.39
C ARG A 26 -7.96 -10.54 28.62
N ASP A 27 -8.94 -10.14 27.82
CA ASP A 27 -10.34 -10.56 27.99
C ASP A 27 -10.62 -11.97 27.46
N ARG A 28 -9.81 -12.46 26.51
CA ARG A 28 -9.88 -13.83 25.96
C ARG A 28 -9.12 -14.88 26.77
N THR A 29 -8.10 -14.47 27.53
CA THR A 29 -7.16 -15.41 28.14
C THR A 29 -7.73 -16.07 29.41
N LYS A 30 -7.68 -17.42 29.47
CA LYS A 30 -8.15 -18.21 30.62
C LYS A 30 -7.16 -18.26 31.79
N SER A 31 -5.86 -18.13 31.52
CA SER A 31 -4.81 -18.21 32.55
C SER A 31 -4.76 -16.94 33.40
N PRO A 32 -4.81 -17.03 34.75
CA PRO A 32 -4.80 -15.86 35.63
C PRO A 32 -3.48 -15.07 35.53
N PHE A 33 -2.36 -15.75 35.30
CA PHE A 33 -1.06 -15.12 35.15
C PHE A 33 -0.97 -14.27 33.87
N GLN A 34 -1.36 -14.85 32.73
CA GLN A 34 -1.37 -14.13 31.45
C GLN A 34 -2.38 -12.99 31.47
N LYS A 35 -3.55 -13.19 32.07
CA LYS A 35 -4.55 -12.12 32.26
C LYS A 35 -3.98 -10.94 33.06
N LYS A 36 -3.18 -11.21 34.10
CA LYS A 36 -2.49 -10.16 34.87
C LYS A 36 -1.46 -9.41 34.01
N ILE A 37 -0.65 -10.12 33.24
CA ILE A 37 0.35 -9.51 32.33
C ILE A 37 -0.34 -8.60 31.31
N TYR A 38 -1.26 -9.12 30.51
CA TYR A 38 -1.95 -8.32 29.49
C TYR A 38 -2.85 -7.23 30.11
N GLY A 39 -3.30 -7.42 31.36
CA GLY A 39 -3.95 -6.38 32.16
C GLY A 39 -3.04 -5.18 32.44
N ILE A 40 -1.78 -5.43 32.79
CA ILE A 40 -0.77 -4.38 32.98
C ILE A 40 -0.41 -3.74 31.63
N LEU A 41 -0.17 -4.53 30.59
CA LEU A 41 0.24 -4.03 29.28
C LEU A 41 -0.83 -3.18 28.58
N SER A 42 -2.12 -3.48 28.80
CA SER A 42 -3.24 -2.74 28.19
C SER A 42 -3.60 -1.43 28.90
N PHE A 43 -2.93 -1.06 30.00
CA PHE A 43 -3.23 0.13 30.80
C PHE A 43 -4.72 0.30 31.17
N GLY A 44 -5.43 -0.83 31.37
CA GLY A 44 -6.86 -0.79 31.70
C GLY A 44 -7.76 -0.29 30.56
N TRP A 45 -7.32 -0.40 29.31
CA TRP A 45 -8.12 -0.02 28.15
C TRP A 45 -9.50 -0.67 28.17
N SER A 46 -10.55 0.17 28.17
CA SER A 46 -11.96 -0.22 28.27
C SER A 46 -12.71 -0.05 26.94
N GLY A 47 -12.13 0.64 25.95
CA GLY A 47 -12.75 0.84 24.64
C GLY A 47 -13.96 1.78 24.63
N ARG A 48 -14.02 2.78 25.51
CA ARG A 48 -15.12 3.77 25.51
C ARG A 48 -15.00 4.71 24.32
N VAL A 49 -16.10 5.34 23.92
CA VAL A 49 -16.13 6.31 22.80
C VAL A 49 -15.08 7.43 22.99
N LYS A 50 -14.95 7.97 24.21
CA LYS A 50 -13.95 9.00 24.52
C LYS A 50 -12.51 8.50 24.40
N ASP A 51 -12.26 7.21 24.67
CA ASP A 51 -10.93 6.63 24.57
C ASP A 51 -10.54 6.47 23.09
N TRP A 52 -11.48 6.01 22.24
CA TRP A 52 -11.30 5.89 20.79
C TRP A 52 -11.10 7.24 20.09
N GLN A 53 -11.92 8.24 20.41
CA GLN A 53 -11.79 9.57 19.82
C GLN A 53 -10.38 10.16 20.05
N ARG A 54 -9.85 10.02 21.27
CA ARG A 54 -8.50 10.48 21.60
C ARG A 54 -7.41 9.61 20.98
N PHE A 55 -7.62 8.30 20.91
CA PHE A 55 -6.68 7.38 20.32
C PHE A 55 -6.46 7.66 18.83
N GLU A 56 -7.53 7.96 18.09
CA GLU A 56 -7.46 8.34 16.67
C GLU A 56 -6.69 9.67 16.50
N GLU A 57 -7.01 10.69 17.30
CA GLU A 57 -6.32 11.98 17.26
C GLU A 57 -4.82 11.83 17.57
N VAL A 58 -4.47 11.08 18.62
CA VAL A 58 -3.06 10.83 18.98
C VAL A 58 -2.35 10.03 17.90
N SER A 59 -2.98 9.02 17.33
CA SER A 59 -2.39 8.20 16.27
C SER A 59 -2.10 9.03 15.01
N LEU A 60 -3.01 9.93 14.64
CA LEU A 60 -2.82 10.88 13.54
C LEU A 60 -1.67 11.86 13.80
N VAL A 61 -1.61 12.45 15.00
CA VAL A 61 -0.52 13.37 15.37
C VAL A 61 0.83 12.64 15.36
N LEU A 62 0.91 11.44 15.94
CA LEU A 62 2.13 10.66 15.97
C LEU A 62 2.56 10.22 14.57
N ALA A 63 1.63 9.83 13.68
CA ALA A 63 1.94 9.52 12.28
C ALA A 63 2.48 10.76 11.53
N GLY A 64 1.88 11.93 11.78
CA GLY A 64 2.32 13.21 11.25
C GLY A 64 3.72 13.62 11.73
N LEU A 65 4.06 13.33 12.98
CA LEU A 65 5.40 13.58 13.54
C LEU A 65 6.43 12.53 13.11
N ALA A 66 6.03 11.27 13.00
CA ALA A 66 6.91 10.16 12.62
C ALA A 66 7.37 10.28 11.16
N THR A 67 6.53 10.78 10.26
CA THR A 67 6.86 10.86 8.83
C THR A 67 8.09 11.77 8.56
N PRO A 68 8.13 13.05 9.01
CA PRO A 68 9.33 13.88 8.91
C PRO A 68 10.50 13.31 9.70
N LEU A 69 10.24 12.64 10.83
CA LEU A 69 11.30 12.02 11.63
C LEU A 69 12.01 10.91 10.84
N VAL A 70 11.29 10.03 10.16
CA VAL A 70 11.88 8.94 9.35
C VAL A 70 12.77 9.51 8.24
N LEU A 71 12.30 10.56 7.56
CA LEU A 71 13.05 11.26 6.50
C LEU A 71 14.32 11.91 7.07
N SER A 72 14.19 12.62 8.20
CA SER A 72 15.32 13.32 8.81
C SER A 72 16.37 12.38 9.41
N VAL A 73 15.98 11.25 9.99
CA VAL A 73 16.93 10.29 10.60
C VAL A 73 17.87 9.71 9.55
N HIS A 74 17.34 9.26 8.41
CA HIS A 74 18.17 8.72 7.32
C HIS A 74 18.95 9.82 6.61
N THR A 75 18.41 11.04 6.52
CA THR A 75 19.15 12.22 6.05
C THR A 75 20.34 12.53 6.96
N ILE A 76 20.18 12.48 8.29
CA ILE A 76 21.27 12.74 9.24
C ILE A 76 22.36 11.67 9.14
N VAL A 77 21.98 10.39 9.05
CA VAL A 77 22.96 9.30 8.82
C VAL A 77 23.69 9.49 7.49
N SER A 78 22.99 10.00 6.47
CA SER A 78 23.60 10.32 5.19
C SER A 78 24.57 11.50 5.27
N PHE A 79 24.30 12.49 6.12
CA PHE A 79 25.19 13.63 6.33
C PHE A 79 26.54 13.27 6.93
N ASP A 80 26.66 12.15 7.65
CA ASP A 80 27.95 11.64 8.14
C ASP A 80 28.92 11.36 6.97
N PHE A 81 28.39 11.05 5.78
CA PHE A 81 29.16 10.90 4.54
C PHE A 81 29.14 12.19 3.72
N ALA A 82 27.94 12.72 3.41
CA ALA A 82 27.74 13.82 2.47
C ALA A 82 28.52 15.11 2.81
N THR A 83 28.71 15.36 4.10
CA THR A 83 29.42 16.57 4.59
C THR A 83 30.93 16.39 4.70
N SER A 84 31.42 15.16 4.49
CA SER A 84 32.85 14.86 4.46
C SER A 84 33.52 15.47 3.23
N VAL A 85 34.85 15.55 3.27
CA VAL A 85 35.71 15.99 2.16
C VAL A 85 36.32 14.82 1.39
N VAL A 86 35.90 13.58 1.67
CA VAL A 86 36.36 12.37 0.98
C VAL A 86 35.75 12.33 -0.43
N PRO A 87 36.55 12.12 -1.49
CA PRO A 87 36.04 11.93 -2.85
C PRO A 87 35.04 10.77 -2.89
N GLY A 88 33.90 10.96 -3.56
CA GLY A 88 32.80 9.97 -3.59
C GLY A 88 31.78 10.13 -2.47
N TRP A 89 32.18 10.66 -1.30
CA TRP A 89 31.23 10.96 -0.22
C TRP A 89 30.65 12.36 -0.31
N HIS A 90 31.44 13.34 -0.78
CA HIS A 90 31.01 14.72 -0.87
C HIS A 90 29.98 14.92 -1.99
N SER A 91 28.71 14.65 -1.69
CA SER A 91 27.61 14.72 -2.65
C SER A 91 26.33 15.25 -2.02
N THR A 92 25.62 16.10 -2.75
CA THR A 92 24.36 16.72 -2.31
C THR A 92 23.14 15.83 -2.55
N ILE A 93 23.25 14.79 -3.38
CA ILE A 93 22.13 13.87 -3.67
C ILE A 93 22.01 12.76 -2.61
N PHE A 94 23.02 12.60 -1.76
CA PHE A 94 23.08 11.55 -0.75
C PHE A 94 21.87 11.51 0.21
N PRO A 95 21.40 12.63 0.80
CA PRO A 95 20.27 12.57 1.72
C PRO A 95 18.98 11.97 1.14
N PRO A 96 18.41 12.47 0.02
CA PRO A 96 17.21 11.85 -0.56
C PRO A 96 17.47 10.44 -1.11
N TYR A 97 18.68 10.16 -1.60
CA TYR A 97 19.08 8.84 -2.08
C TYR A 97 19.10 7.80 -0.95
N PHE A 98 19.70 8.12 0.20
CA PHE A 98 19.75 7.22 1.36
C PHE A 98 18.36 6.94 1.93
N VAL A 99 17.48 7.94 1.92
CA VAL A 99 16.06 7.78 2.30
C VAL A 99 15.36 6.82 1.33
N ALA A 100 15.52 7.00 0.02
CA ALA A 100 14.92 6.10 -0.98
C ALA A 100 15.44 4.66 -0.83
N GLY A 101 16.76 4.50 -0.63
CA GLY A 101 17.39 3.20 -0.37
C GLY A 101 16.92 2.54 0.93
N ALA A 102 16.64 3.32 1.97
CA ALA A 102 16.10 2.81 3.23
C ALA A 102 14.66 2.28 3.06
N ILE A 103 13.82 2.96 2.29
CA ILE A 103 12.48 2.47 1.97
C ILE A 103 12.58 1.21 1.09
N PHE A 104 13.46 1.23 0.09
CA PHE A 104 13.67 0.10 -0.81
C PHE A 104 14.11 -1.19 -0.09
N SER A 105 15.16 -1.13 0.73
CA SER A 105 15.63 -2.25 1.56
C SER A 105 14.62 -2.63 2.65
N GLY A 106 14.01 -1.64 3.31
CA GLY A 106 13.04 -1.86 4.38
C GLY A 106 11.83 -2.66 3.90
N PHE A 107 11.23 -2.27 2.77
CA PHE A 107 10.12 -3.02 2.19
C PHE A 107 10.53 -4.41 1.72
N ALA A 108 11.74 -4.57 1.17
CA ALA A 108 12.27 -5.89 0.82
C ALA A 108 12.39 -6.79 2.07
N MET A 109 12.91 -6.29 3.18
CA MET A 109 12.97 -7.03 4.45
C MET A 109 11.59 -7.34 5.03
N VAL A 110 10.65 -6.38 5.01
CA VAL A 110 9.27 -6.63 5.46
C VAL A 110 8.65 -7.75 4.63
N GLN A 111 8.87 -7.75 3.33
CA GLN A 111 8.32 -8.73 2.42
C GLN A 111 8.87 -10.14 2.64
N THR A 112 10.16 -10.31 2.91
CA THR A 112 10.72 -11.64 3.23
C THR A 112 10.07 -12.21 4.49
N LEU A 113 9.96 -11.42 5.56
CA LEU A 113 9.36 -11.83 6.82
C LEU A 113 7.86 -12.12 6.66
N LEU A 114 7.14 -11.24 5.98
CA LEU A 114 5.70 -11.33 5.78
C LEU A 114 5.32 -12.57 4.94
N ILE A 115 6.09 -12.92 3.91
CA ILE A 115 5.84 -14.13 3.10
C ILE A 115 6.04 -15.40 3.95
N ILE A 116 7.08 -15.44 4.78
CA ILE A 116 7.31 -16.57 5.70
C ILE A 116 6.17 -16.64 6.72
N MET A 117 5.83 -15.51 7.35
CA MET A 117 4.81 -15.47 8.40
C MET A 117 3.44 -15.85 7.88
N ARG A 118 3.09 -15.41 6.66
CA ARG A 118 1.88 -15.79 5.95
C ARG A 118 1.70 -17.31 5.89
N LYS A 119 2.77 -18.07 5.64
CA LYS A 119 2.73 -19.54 5.56
C LYS A 119 2.82 -20.21 6.92
N VAL A 120 3.73 -19.78 7.80
CA VAL A 120 3.96 -20.44 9.10
C VAL A 120 2.79 -20.25 10.06
N SER A 121 2.18 -19.06 10.06
CA SER A 121 1.06 -18.73 10.97
C SER A 121 -0.33 -18.86 10.33
N ASN A 122 -0.41 -19.42 9.11
CA ASN A 122 -1.66 -19.63 8.36
C ASN A 122 -2.48 -18.35 8.12
N LEU A 123 -1.82 -17.19 7.94
CA LEU A 123 -2.46 -15.88 7.74
C LEU A 123 -2.74 -15.57 6.26
N GLU A 124 -2.91 -16.60 5.44
CA GLU A 124 -3.08 -16.48 3.98
C GLU A 124 -4.31 -15.68 3.54
N SER A 125 -5.37 -15.73 4.36
CA SER A 125 -6.64 -15.04 4.11
C SER A 125 -6.59 -13.55 4.45
N TYR A 126 -5.71 -13.15 5.38
CA TYR A 126 -5.50 -11.74 5.73
C TYR A 126 -4.44 -11.11 4.81
N ILE A 127 -3.33 -11.80 4.63
CA ILE A 127 -2.18 -11.34 3.85
C ILE A 127 -2.34 -11.84 2.42
N THR A 128 -3.13 -11.12 1.65
CA THR A 128 -3.44 -11.49 0.26
C THR A 128 -2.29 -11.17 -0.71
N VAL A 129 -2.36 -11.71 -1.93
CA VAL A 129 -1.42 -11.40 -3.02
C VAL A 129 -1.43 -9.90 -3.38
N LEU A 130 -2.53 -9.20 -3.11
CA LEU A 130 -2.65 -7.77 -3.36
C LEU A 130 -1.69 -6.95 -2.49
N HIS A 131 -1.55 -7.31 -1.20
CA HIS A 131 -0.57 -6.67 -0.31
C HIS A 131 0.86 -6.82 -0.85
N ILE A 132 1.21 -8.03 -1.30
CA ILE A 132 2.51 -8.34 -1.90
C ILE A 132 2.73 -7.52 -3.19
N GLU A 133 1.70 -7.40 -4.03
CA GLU A 133 1.77 -6.59 -5.25
C GLU A 133 1.95 -5.09 -4.95
N TYR A 134 1.24 -4.54 -3.98
CA TYR A 134 1.38 -3.13 -3.59
C TYR A 134 2.76 -2.85 -2.99
N MET A 135 3.29 -3.73 -2.14
CA MET A 135 4.67 -3.62 -1.65
C MET A 135 5.67 -3.65 -2.80
N ASN A 136 5.50 -4.55 -3.78
CA ASN A 136 6.36 -4.60 -4.95
C ASN A 136 6.31 -3.33 -5.80
N LYS A 137 5.16 -2.65 -5.89
CA LYS A 137 5.06 -1.36 -6.60
C LYS A 137 5.84 -0.26 -5.86
N VAL A 138 5.80 -0.25 -4.54
CA VAL A 138 6.61 0.69 -3.73
C VAL A 138 8.11 0.41 -3.93
N ILE A 139 8.52 -0.87 -3.87
CA ILE A 139 9.90 -1.29 -4.13
C ILE A 139 10.35 -0.86 -5.54
N LEU A 140 9.51 -1.01 -6.56
CA LEU A 140 9.81 -0.54 -7.91
C LEU A 140 10.00 0.97 -7.99
N LEU A 141 9.11 1.72 -7.33
CA LEU A 141 9.17 3.18 -7.32
C LEU A 141 10.47 3.67 -6.68
N THR A 142 10.79 3.17 -5.48
CA THR A 142 12.00 3.58 -4.77
C THR A 142 13.28 3.05 -5.40
N GLY A 143 13.26 1.82 -5.92
CA GLY A 143 14.36 1.28 -6.72
C GLY A 143 14.63 2.11 -7.99
N GLY A 144 13.58 2.65 -8.61
CA GLY A 144 13.70 3.61 -9.71
C GLY A 144 14.38 4.92 -9.30
N ILE A 145 14.01 5.48 -8.13
CA ILE A 145 14.66 6.68 -7.58
C ILE A 145 16.15 6.42 -7.31
N VAL A 146 16.45 5.29 -6.67
CA VAL A 146 17.83 4.85 -6.39
C VAL A 146 18.63 4.68 -7.69
N THR A 147 18.03 4.07 -8.71
CA THR A 147 18.64 3.92 -10.03
C THR A 147 19.00 5.26 -10.67
N VAL A 148 18.09 6.24 -10.62
CA VAL A 148 18.36 7.58 -11.14
C VAL A 148 19.51 8.24 -10.38
N ALA A 149 19.59 8.05 -9.06
CA ALA A 149 20.72 8.52 -8.27
C ALA A 149 22.04 7.87 -8.71
N TYR A 150 22.06 6.54 -8.94
CA TYR A 150 23.27 5.86 -9.43
C TYR A 150 23.74 6.39 -10.78
N ILE A 151 22.82 6.58 -11.72
CA ILE A 151 23.14 7.13 -13.05
C ILE A 151 23.67 8.56 -12.91
N THR A 152 23.07 9.35 -12.01
CA THR A 152 23.49 10.74 -11.76
C THR A 152 24.90 10.79 -11.16
N GLU A 153 25.20 9.98 -10.14
CA GLU A 153 26.54 9.89 -9.54
C GLU A 153 27.58 9.42 -10.56
N TYR A 154 27.27 8.38 -11.35
CA TYR A 154 28.14 7.92 -12.42
C TYR A 154 28.40 9.01 -13.47
N PHE A 155 27.36 9.75 -13.84
CA PHE A 155 27.47 10.85 -14.80
C PHE A 155 28.29 12.02 -14.24
N ILE A 156 28.06 12.42 -12.99
CA ILE A 156 28.78 13.53 -12.35
C ILE A 156 30.25 13.16 -12.15
N GLY A 157 30.57 11.94 -11.72
CA GLY A 157 31.96 11.48 -11.61
C GLY A 157 32.71 11.55 -12.94
N TRP A 158 32.04 11.24 -14.05
CA TRP A 158 32.59 11.41 -15.40
C TRP A 158 32.67 12.88 -15.85
N TYR A 159 31.64 13.68 -15.54
CA TYR A 159 31.51 15.08 -15.98
C TYR A 159 32.40 16.06 -15.20
N SER A 160 32.63 15.79 -13.91
CA SER A 160 33.39 16.62 -12.97
C SER A 160 34.84 16.87 -13.42
N GLY A 161 35.44 15.91 -14.12
CA GLY A 161 36.82 16.02 -14.64
C GLY A 161 37.90 16.02 -13.54
N VAL A 162 37.52 15.84 -12.27
CA VAL A 162 38.45 15.68 -11.15
C VAL A 162 39.07 14.28 -11.21
N PRO A 163 40.40 14.14 -11.33
CA PRO A 163 41.04 12.83 -11.51
C PRO A 163 40.75 11.82 -10.39
N TYR A 164 40.47 12.30 -9.19
CA TYR A 164 40.19 11.48 -8.02
C TYR A 164 38.77 10.88 -8.02
N GLU A 165 37.81 11.47 -8.74
CA GLU A 165 36.46 10.92 -8.86
C GLU A 165 36.38 9.72 -9.81
N ASN A 166 37.40 9.52 -10.65
CA ASN A 166 37.48 8.36 -11.54
C ASN A 166 37.70 7.01 -10.81
N TYR A 167 37.91 7.02 -9.49
CA TYR A 167 38.10 5.82 -8.66
C TYR A 167 37.06 5.64 -7.55
N THR A 168 35.99 6.45 -7.52
CA THR A 168 34.90 6.35 -6.52
C THR A 168 33.90 5.23 -6.82
N TYR A 169 33.01 4.92 -5.88
CA TYR A 169 32.14 3.73 -5.88
C TYR A 169 31.19 3.59 -7.08
N LEU A 170 30.90 4.67 -7.82
CA LEU A 170 30.16 4.65 -9.08
C LEU A 170 30.98 5.27 -10.21
N SER A 171 32.21 4.80 -10.38
CA SER A 171 33.11 5.26 -11.44
C SER A 171 33.62 4.10 -12.30
N PHE A 172 34.25 4.44 -13.42
CA PHE A 172 34.95 3.45 -14.24
C PHE A 172 36.02 2.68 -13.44
N GLY A 173 36.74 3.38 -12.55
CA GLY A 173 37.78 2.78 -11.71
C GLY A 173 37.25 1.79 -10.68
N ALA A 174 36.01 1.94 -10.20
CA ALA A 174 35.35 0.94 -9.37
C ALA A 174 34.93 -0.29 -10.19
N ALA A 175 34.41 -0.09 -11.41
CA ALA A 175 33.96 -1.17 -12.28
C ALA A 175 35.10 -2.09 -12.77
N THR A 176 36.33 -1.58 -12.90
CA THR A 176 37.51 -2.36 -13.29
C THR A 176 38.53 -2.56 -12.16
N GLY A 177 38.26 -1.99 -10.98
CA GLY A 177 39.17 -1.96 -9.84
C GLY A 177 39.23 -3.28 -9.07
N PRO A 178 39.95 -3.32 -7.93
CA PRO A 178 40.05 -4.55 -7.13
C PRO A 178 38.73 -4.95 -6.46
N TYR A 179 37.79 -4.00 -6.31
CA TYR A 179 36.42 -4.21 -5.81
C TYR A 179 35.37 -4.29 -6.93
N TRP A 180 35.75 -4.62 -8.18
CA TRP A 180 34.82 -4.71 -9.31
C TRP A 180 33.60 -5.60 -9.02
N TRP A 181 33.82 -6.70 -8.30
CA TRP A 181 32.78 -7.67 -7.96
C TRP A 181 31.67 -7.06 -7.09
N ALA A 182 32.01 -6.10 -6.21
CA ALA A 182 31.06 -5.42 -5.34
C ALA A 182 30.22 -4.41 -6.15
N PHE A 183 30.88 -3.63 -7.02
CA PHE A 183 30.23 -2.74 -7.99
C PHE A 183 29.19 -3.48 -8.86
N TRP A 184 29.59 -4.60 -9.47
CA TRP A 184 28.65 -5.35 -10.32
C TRP A 184 27.56 -6.05 -9.51
N ALA A 185 27.85 -6.49 -8.28
CA ALA A 185 26.83 -7.01 -7.37
C ALA A 185 25.78 -5.94 -7.04
N LEU A 186 26.20 -4.71 -6.75
CA LEU A 186 25.32 -3.56 -6.54
C LEU A 186 24.39 -3.35 -7.74
N ILE A 187 24.96 -3.21 -8.95
CA ILE A 187 24.18 -2.97 -10.17
C ILE A 187 23.23 -4.12 -10.47
N ILE A 188 23.67 -5.37 -10.38
CA ILE A 188 22.80 -6.52 -10.68
C ILE A 188 21.66 -6.61 -9.66
N CYS A 189 21.96 -6.47 -8.37
CA CYS A 189 20.98 -6.70 -7.31
C CYS A 189 19.98 -5.55 -7.13
N ASN A 190 20.42 -4.30 -7.27
CA ASN A 190 19.58 -3.13 -7.00
C ASN A 190 18.96 -2.51 -8.27
N LEU A 191 19.56 -2.72 -9.44
CA LEU A 191 19.02 -2.24 -10.71
C LEU A 191 18.40 -3.37 -11.54
N ILE A 192 19.16 -4.40 -11.89
CA ILE A 192 18.70 -5.38 -12.91
C ILE A 192 17.61 -6.30 -12.38
N VAL A 193 17.79 -6.89 -11.20
CA VAL A 193 16.83 -7.86 -10.64
C VAL A 193 15.47 -7.22 -10.31
N PRO A 194 15.39 -6.03 -9.68
CA PRO A 194 14.12 -5.38 -9.36
C PRO A 194 13.31 -4.98 -10.59
N LEU A 195 13.96 -4.70 -11.74
CA LEU A 195 13.25 -4.43 -13.00
C LEU A 195 12.34 -5.59 -13.43
N SER A 196 12.64 -6.83 -13.01
CA SER A 196 11.75 -7.97 -13.26
C SER A 196 10.34 -7.79 -12.67
N LEU A 197 10.18 -6.96 -11.63
CA LEU A 197 8.89 -6.69 -11.00
C LEU A 197 7.97 -5.82 -11.86
N TRP A 198 8.45 -5.18 -12.93
CA TRP A 198 7.59 -4.50 -13.91
C TRP A 198 6.61 -5.47 -14.58
N VAL A 199 7.01 -6.74 -14.73
CA VAL A 199 6.15 -7.77 -15.31
C VAL A 199 5.11 -8.20 -14.26
N LYS A 200 3.83 -7.87 -14.49
CA LYS A 200 2.70 -8.18 -13.58
C LYS A 200 2.66 -9.65 -13.14
N LYS A 201 2.99 -10.58 -14.05
CA LYS A 201 3.04 -12.04 -13.77
C LYS A 201 4.13 -12.40 -12.75
N LEU A 202 5.29 -11.77 -12.83
CA LEU A 202 6.40 -11.97 -11.87
C LEU A 202 6.12 -11.26 -10.55
N ARG A 203 5.55 -10.05 -10.62
CA ARG A 203 5.17 -9.24 -9.45
C ARG A 203 4.14 -9.91 -8.54
N ARG A 204 3.24 -10.72 -9.10
CA ARG A 204 2.22 -11.46 -8.34
C ARG A 204 2.66 -12.88 -7.95
N ASN A 205 3.85 -13.30 -8.37
CA ASN A 205 4.40 -14.60 -8.01
C ASN A 205 5.15 -14.51 -6.67
N ILE A 206 4.61 -15.16 -5.64
CA ILE A 206 5.14 -15.14 -4.27
C ILE A 206 6.59 -15.64 -4.20
N ARG A 207 6.92 -16.72 -4.92
CA ARG A 207 8.27 -17.31 -4.86
C ARG A 207 9.30 -16.39 -5.50
N TRP A 208 8.96 -15.82 -6.65
CA TRP A 208 9.82 -14.87 -7.35
C TRP A 208 10.04 -13.61 -6.52
N THR A 209 8.96 -13.07 -5.96
CA THR A 209 9.01 -11.90 -5.11
C THR A 209 9.87 -12.12 -3.86
N PHE A 210 9.77 -13.30 -3.23
CA PHE A 210 10.63 -13.67 -2.10
C PHE A 210 12.11 -13.69 -2.49
N PHE A 211 12.44 -14.26 -3.65
CA PHE A 211 13.79 -14.27 -4.18
C PHE A 211 14.32 -12.84 -4.45
N VAL A 212 13.53 -12.02 -5.14
CA VAL A 212 13.89 -10.62 -5.42
C VAL A 212 14.14 -9.83 -4.13
N ALA A 213 13.27 -9.98 -3.12
CA ALA A 213 13.43 -9.29 -1.85
C ALA A 213 14.72 -9.69 -1.09
N LEU A 214 15.14 -10.95 -1.18
CA LEU A 214 16.42 -11.40 -0.61
C LEU A 214 17.61 -10.79 -1.36
N VAL A 215 17.55 -10.77 -2.69
CA VAL A 215 18.58 -10.18 -3.55
C VAL A 215 18.73 -8.67 -3.29
N ILE A 216 17.62 -7.95 -3.14
CA ILE A 216 17.62 -6.52 -2.81
C ILE A 216 18.35 -6.26 -1.48
N ASN A 217 18.07 -7.04 -0.44
CA ASN A 217 18.74 -6.85 0.85
C ASN A 217 20.26 -7.08 0.76
N ILE A 218 20.70 -8.05 -0.05
CA ILE A 218 22.12 -8.28 -0.34
C ILE A 218 22.71 -7.11 -1.14
N GLY A 219 22.02 -6.64 -2.17
CA GLY A 219 22.46 -5.51 -2.99
C GLY A 219 22.57 -4.21 -2.21
N MET A 220 21.63 -3.93 -1.31
CA MET A 220 21.65 -2.76 -0.43
C MET A 220 22.75 -2.84 0.64
N TRP A 221 23.15 -4.05 1.04
CA TRP A 221 24.37 -4.22 1.84
C TRP A 221 25.61 -3.88 1.02
N PHE A 222 25.69 -4.34 -0.23
CA PHE A 222 26.77 -3.96 -1.16
C PHE A 222 26.79 -2.46 -1.43
N GLU A 223 25.65 -1.80 -1.53
CA GLU A 223 25.59 -0.34 -1.68
C GLU A 223 26.35 0.38 -0.56
N ARG A 224 26.12 -0.02 0.69
CA ARG A 224 26.80 0.59 1.85
C ARG A 224 28.26 0.18 1.92
N PHE A 225 28.59 -1.06 1.55
CA PHE A 225 29.98 -1.50 1.43
C PHE A 225 30.73 -0.70 0.37
N ASP A 226 30.13 -0.48 -0.81
CA ASP A 226 30.74 0.23 -1.92
C ASP A 226 31.01 1.68 -1.56
N ILE A 227 30.00 2.39 -1.03
CA ILE A 227 30.17 3.77 -0.55
C ILE A 227 31.30 3.85 0.47
N ILE A 228 31.38 2.94 1.45
CA ILE A 228 32.35 3.08 2.54
C ILE A 228 33.74 2.59 2.13
N VAL A 229 33.84 1.34 1.67
CA VAL A 229 35.11 0.65 1.50
C VAL A 229 35.80 1.04 0.20
N VAL A 230 35.07 1.18 -0.90
CA VAL A 230 35.68 1.52 -2.19
C VAL A 230 36.24 2.93 -2.15
N ASP A 231 35.45 3.91 -1.67
CA ASP A 231 35.88 5.31 -1.58
C ASP A 231 37.04 5.52 -0.58
N LEU A 232 37.10 4.75 0.52
CA LEU A 232 38.22 4.84 1.47
C LEU A 232 39.48 4.06 1.04
N SER A 233 39.34 3.04 0.18
CA SER A 233 40.49 2.24 -0.27
C SER A 233 41.48 3.04 -1.11
N LYS A 234 40.99 4.05 -1.82
CA LYS A 234 41.78 4.91 -2.72
C LYS A 234 41.42 6.39 -2.52
N ASP A 235 42.07 7.01 -1.54
CA ASP A 235 41.99 8.45 -1.33
C ASP A 235 42.95 9.24 -2.25
N ARG A 236 43.01 10.56 -2.10
CA ARG A 236 43.87 11.49 -2.86
C ARG A 236 45.36 11.13 -2.85
N LEU A 237 45.84 10.58 -1.74
CA LEU A 237 47.24 10.19 -1.57
C LEU A 237 47.46 8.73 -1.94
N THR A 238 48.21 8.48 -3.01
CA THR A 238 48.55 7.13 -3.48
C THR A 238 49.31 6.30 -2.46
N SER A 239 50.09 6.94 -1.57
CA SER A 239 50.81 6.26 -0.49
C SER A 239 49.89 5.65 0.58
N SER A 240 48.66 6.12 0.67
CA SER A 240 47.66 5.68 1.66
C SER A 240 46.73 4.60 1.12
N TRP A 241 46.89 4.19 -0.14
CA TRP A 241 46.03 3.20 -0.77
C TRP A 241 46.20 1.84 -0.11
N THR A 242 45.08 1.26 0.31
CA THR A 242 45.06 -0.03 1.00
C THR A 242 43.78 -0.80 0.70
N MET A 243 43.83 -2.10 0.90
CA MET A 243 42.70 -2.99 0.73
C MET A 243 42.10 -3.34 2.09
N PHE A 244 40.77 -3.32 2.17
CA PHE A 244 40.01 -3.89 3.26
C PHE A 244 39.77 -5.38 3.04
N GLN A 245 40.13 -6.18 4.05
CA GLN A 245 39.79 -7.59 4.15
C GLN A 245 39.14 -7.84 5.52
N PRO A 246 37.87 -8.31 5.56
CA PRO A 246 37.20 -8.56 6.82
C PRO A 246 37.83 -9.75 7.54
N THR A 247 37.88 -9.65 8.86
CA THR A 247 38.28 -10.74 9.75
C THR A 247 37.07 -11.62 10.11
N PHE A 248 37.33 -12.78 10.70
CA PHE A 248 36.25 -13.64 11.19
C PHE A 248 35.40 -12.98 12.28
N VAL A 249 35.96 -12.01 13.03
CA VAL A 249 35.24 -11.27 14.08
C VAL A 249 34.23 -10.29 13.47
N ASP A 250 34.58 -9.65 12.36
CA ASP A 250 33.67 -8.75 11.62
C ASP A 250 32.44 -9.52 11.10
N ILE A 251 32.70 -10.67 10.47
CA ILE A 251 31.65 -11.57 9.96
C ILE A 251 30.84 -12.15 11.11
N GLY A 252 31.49 -12.60 12.19
CA GLY A 252 30.83 -13.15 13.36
C GLY A 252 29.91 -12.15 14.05
N THR A 253 30.32 -10.87 14.14
CA THR A 253 29.50 -9.79 14.70
C THR A 253 28.29 -9.52 13.83
N PHE A 254 28.46 -9.45 12.51
CA PHE A 254 27.34 -9.26 11.56
C PHE A 254 26.34 -10.43 11.60
N MET A 255 26.83 -11.68 11.61
CA MET A 255 25.97 -12.85 11.77
C MET A 255 25.26 -12.87 13.13
N GLY A 256 25.93 -12.38 14.18
CA GLY A 256 25.36 -12.22 15.51
C GLY A 256 24.18 -11.25 15.55
N THR A 257 24.25 -10.12 14.83
CA THR A 257 23.12 -9.16 14.78
C THR A 257 21.92 -9.72 14.03
N ILE A 258 22.14 -10.49 12.96
CA ILE A 258 21.08 -11.23 12.25
C ILE A 258 20.40 -12.22 13.21
N GLY A 259 21.19 -13.00 13.96
CA GLY A 259 20.67 -13.95 14.94
C GLY A 259 19.87 -13.25 16.05
N PHE A 260 20.40 -12.16 16.60
CA PHE A 260 19.74 -11.38 17.64
C PHE A 260 18.41 -10.77 17.16
N PHE A 261 18.38 -10.25 15.93
CA PHE A 261 17.16 -9.76 15.30
C PHE A 261 16.07 -10.85 15.24
N PHE A 262 16.43 -12.04 14.73
CA PHE A 262 15.46 -13.15 14.63
C PHE A 262 15.00 -13.66 16.00
N VAL A 263 15.87 -13.69 17.01
CA VAL A 263 15.46 -14.05 18.38
C VAL A 263 14.37 -13.09 18.88
N LEU A 264 14.58 -11.78 18.78
CA LEU A 264 13.59 -10.78 19.20
C LEU A 264 12.31 -10.85 18.37
N PHE A 265 12.44 -10.99 17.05
CA PHE A 265 11.30 -11.05 16.14
C PHE A 265 10.44 -12.31 16.36
N LEU A 266 11.05 -13.48 16.59
CA LEU A 266 10.33 -14.72 16.87
C LEU A 266 9.65 -14.67 18.25
N LEU A 267 10.29 -14.07 19.26
CA LEU A 267 9.66 -13.81 20.55
C LEU A 267 8.44 -12.90 20.40
N TYR A 268 8.56 -11.83 19.61
CA TYR A 268 7.44 -10.94 19.28
C TYR A 268 6.31 -11.71 18.59
N ALA A 269 6.59 -12.44 17.51
CA ALA A 269 5.61 -13.18 16.73
C ALA A 269 4.84 -14.22 17.56
N ARG A 270 5.43 -14.72 18.65
CA ARG A 270 4.81 -15.69 19.56
C ARG A 270 3.99 -15.06 20.68
N THR A 271 4.36 -13.87 21.15
CA THR A 271 3.80 -13.27 22.39
C THR A 271 2.90 -12.06 22.16
N PHE A 272 3.04 -11.38 21.03
CA PHE A 272 2.26 -10.20 20.66
C PHE A 272 1.27 -10.52 19.53
N PRO A 273 0.19 -9.72 19.38
CA PRO A 273 -0.71 -9.83 18.24
C PRO A 273 0.00 -9.36 16.96
N VAL A 274 0.23 -10.29 16.03
CA VAL A 274 0.95 -10.02 14.76
C VAL A 274 0.15 -9.20 13.74
N ILE A 275 -1.17 -9.08 13.93
CA ILE A 275 -2.08 -8.26 13.10
C ILE A 275 -2.89 -7.37 14.04
N ALA A 276 -2.95 -6.08 13.74
CA ALA A 276 -3.75 -5.10 14.47
C ALA A 276 -5.26 -5.39 14.31
N GLN A 277 -5.91 -5.88 15.36
CA GLN A 277 -7.30 -6.36 15.27
C GLN A 277 -8.30 -5.21 15.31
N ALA A 278 -7.95 -4.15 16.05
CA ALA A 278 -8.69 -2.89 16.07
C ALA A 278 -8.93 -2.35 14.66
N GLU A 279 -7.89 -2.28 13.83
CA GLU A 279 -7.95 -1.71 12.48
C GLU A 279 -8.58 -2.66 11.47
N VAL A 280 -8.24 -3.95 11.51
CA VAL A 280 -8.80 -4.92 10.55
C VAL A 280 -10.33 -5.01 10.65
N LYS A 281 -10.89 -4.83 11.85
CA LYS A 281 -12.35 -4.86 12.06
C LYS A 281 -13.07 -3.68 11.41
N THR A 282 -12.45 -2.51 11.33
CA THR A 282 -13.10 -1.32 10.73
C THR A 282 -13.21 -1.44 9.22
N ILE A 283 -12.23 -2.07 8.56
CA ILE A 283 -12.20 -2.26 7.10
C ILE A 283 -12.94 -3.51 6.62
N LEU A 284 -13.28 -4.45 7.52
CA LEU A 284 -13.88 -5.73 7.13
C LEU A 284 -15.21 -5.55 6.40
N LYS A 285 -16.06 -4.64 6.88
CA LYS A 285 -17.40 -4.38 6.31
C LYS A 285 -17.33 -3.72 4.93
N SER A 286 -16.31 -2.89 4.69
CA SER A 286 -16.15 -2.20 3.40
C SER A 286 -15.43 -3.05 2.37
N SER A 287 -14.44 -3.84 2.78
CA SER A 287 -13.49 -4.48 1.87
C SER A 287 -13.60 -6.01 1.80
N GLY A 288 -14.35 -6.65 2.70
CA GLY A 288 -14.51 -8.09 2.74
C GLY A 288 -15.28 -8.64 1.54
N GLU A 289 -14.80 -9.72 0.93
CA GLU A 289 -15.42 -10.33 -0.26
C GLU A 289 -16.89 -10.74 -0.02
N SER A 290 -17.20 -11.24 1.18
CA SER A 290 -18.57 -11.58 1.59
C SER A 290 -19.49 -10.35 1.58
N PHE A 291 -19.05 -9.24 2.17
CA PHE A 291 -19.82 -8.00 2.19
C PHE A 291 -19.94 -7.35 0.81
N LYS A 292 -18.92 -7.49 -0.05
CA LYS A 292 -18.98 -7.03 -1.44
C LYS A 292 -20.01 -7.82 -2.25
N LYS A 293 -20.07 -9.15 -2.09
CA LYS A 293 -21.08 -10.00 -2.74
C LYS A 293 -22.48 -9.66 -2.25
N LEU A 294 -22.69 -9.56 -0.94
CA LEU A 294 -23.98 -9.19 -0.35
C LEU A 294 -24.47 -7.81 -0.84
N ARG A 295 -23.56 -6.84 -0.98
CA ARG A 295 -23.87 -5.52 -1.52
C ARG A 295 -24.20 -5.55 -3.02
N ALA A 296 -23.47 -6.36 -3.79
CA ALA A 296 -23.77 -6.57 -5.20
C ALA A 296 -25.12 -7.28 -5.42
N GLU A 297 -25.53 -8.16 -4.50
CA GLU A 297 -26.79 -8.92 -4.56
C GLU A 297 -28.00 -8.12 -4.05
N HIS A 298 -27.84 -7.27 -3.03
CA HIS A 298 -28.96 -6.64 -2.32
C HIS A 298 -28.99 -5.10 -2.35
N GLY A 299 -28.02 -4.45 -3.01
CA GLY A 299 -27.91 -2.98 -3.03
C GLY A 299 -27.37 -2.40 -1.72
N ASP A 300 -26.93 -1.13 -1.76
CA ASP A 300 -26.27 -0.45 -0.62
C ASP A 300 -27.20 -0.13 0.56
N ASP A 301 -28.52 -0.17 0.34
CA ASP A 301 -29.54 0.27 1.32
C ASP A 301 -29.94 -0.81 2.34
N ALA A 302 -29.54 -2.06 2.12
CA ALA A 302 -29.88 -3.13 3.05
C ALA A 302 -28.95 -3.09 4.27
N SER A 303 -29.52 -3.07 5.47
CA SER A 303 -28.80 -3.36 6.71
C SER A 303 -28.28 -4.80 6.64
N HIS A 304 -27.07 -4.99 6.11
CA HIS A 304 -26.40 -6.29 6.01
C HIS A 304 -25.91 -6.80 7.39
N VAL A 305 -26.75 -6.69 8.41
CA VAL A 305 -26.62 -7.48 9.61
C VAL A 305 -27.34 -8.78 9.30
N GLN A 306 -26.59 -9.76 8.78
CA GLN A 306 -26.95 -11.13 9.14
C GLN A 306 -26.94 -11.11 10.67
N THR A 307 -28.12 -11.26 11.29
CA THR A 307 -28.20 -11.65 12.69
C THR A 307 -27.27 -12.85 12.80
N ILE A 308 -26.12 -12.63 13.42
CA ILE A 308 -25.16 -13.68 13.69
C ILE A 308 -25.95 -14.70 14.50
N GLU A 309 -26.41 -15.78 13.86
CA GLU A 309 -26.84 -16.97 14.58
C GLU A 309 -25.73 -17.26 15.58
N GLU A 310 -26.14 -17.35 16.85
CA GLU A 310 -25.25 -17.43 18.01
C GLU A 310 -24.02 -18.26 17.70
N TYR A 311 -22.84 -17.67 17.90
CA TYR A 311 -21.61 -18.45 18.02
C TYR A 311 -21.88 -19.59 19.00
N PRO A 312 -21.81 -20.87 18.58
CA PRO A 312 -21.72 -21.95 19.55
C PRO A 312 -20.44 -21.69 20.34
N ALA A 313 -20.55 -21.51 21.65
CA ALA A 313 -19.48 -21.09 22.54
C ALA A 313 -18.28 -22.08 22.59
N ASP A 314 -18.39 -23.18 21.87
CA ASP A 314 -17.56 -24.37 21.85
C ASP A 314 -16.78 -24.61 20.54
N ALA A 315 -17.07 -23.87 19.45
CA ALA A 315 -16.36 -24.02 18.18
C ALA A 315 -15.48 -22.80 17.86
N GLY A 316 -14.15 -22.99 17.83
CA GLY A 316 -13.19 -21.94 17.48
C GLY A 316 -13.32 -21.44 16.04
N PRO A 317 -12.59 -20.37 15.65
CA PRO A 317 -12.71 -19.68 14.35
C PRO A 317 -12.45 -20.53 13.10
N SER A 318 -11.95 -21.77 13.26
CA SER A 318 -11.61 -22.69 12.17
C SER A 318 -12.74 -23.66 11.79
N ALA A 319 -13.88 -23.65 12.48
CA ALA A 319 -14.93 -24.65 12.25
C ALA A 319 -15.68 -24.53 10.91
N ASN A 320 -15.52 -23.42 10.18
CA ASN A 320 -16.16 -23.22 8.87
C ASN A 320 -15.29 -23.62 7.67
N VAL A 321 -14.15 -24.29 7.89
CA VAL A 321 -13.32 -24.84 6.80
C VAL A 321 -13.56 -26.34 6.68
N GLU A 322 -14.81 -26.75 6.51
CA GLU A 322 -15.11 -28.09 6.00
C GLU A 322 -15.99 -28.01 4.75
N GLY A 323 -15.43 -28.48 3.63
CA GLY A 323 -16.21 -29.28 2.70
C GLY A 323 -17.01 -28.59 1.59
N LYS A 324 -16.63 -27.39 1.11
CA LYS A 324 -17.14 -26.92 -0.20
C LYS A 324 -16.00 -26.79 -1.21
N HIS A 325 -15.87 -27.80 -2.07
CA HIS A 325 -15.08 -27.74 -3.30
C HIS A 325 -15.51 -26.51 -4.11
N PHE A 326 -14.69 -25.47 -4.11
CA PHE A 326 -14.90 -24.30 -4.97
C PHE A 326 -14.29 -24.61 -6.33
N LYS A 327 -15.13 -24.83 -7.34
CA LYS A 327 -14.70 -24.90 -8.74
C LYS A 327 -14.26 -23.49 -9.14
N SER A 328 -12.97 -23.30 -9.42
CA SER A 328 -12.47 -22.07 -10.03
C SER A 328 -12.96 -22.03 -11.48
N VAL A 329 -14.06 -21.33 -11.74
CA VAL A 329 -14.35 -20.86 -13.09
C VAL A 329 -13.63 -19.53 -13.22
N PHE A 330 -12.39 -19.63 -13.70
CA PHE A 330 -11.71 -18.53 -14.33
C PHE A 330 -12.45 -18.28 -15.64
N ASP A 331 -13.12 -17.14 -15.77
CA ASP A 331 -13.33 -16.56 -17.08
C ASP A 331 -12.75 -15.15 -17.07
N GLY A 332 -11.87 -14.94 -18.05
CA GLY A 332 -11.14 -13.70 -18.21
C GLY A 332 -11.93 -12.80 -19.13
N SER A 333 -12.51 -11.73 -18.58
CA SER A 333 -12.88 -10.56 -19.35
C SER A 333 -12.99 -9.33 -18.45
N THR A 334 -12.01 -8.43 -18.61
CA THR A 334 -12.13 -6.96 -18.51
C THR A 334 -12.97 -6.37 -17.38
N GLU A 335 -12.30 -6.00 -16.29
CA GLU A 335 -12.70 -4.88 -15.43
C GLU A 335 -11.46 -3.99 -15.21
N GLU A 336 -11.16 -3.17 -16.21
CA GLU A 336 -10.32 -1.98 -16.09
C GLU A 336 -11.18 -0.82 -16.60
N ASP A 337 -12.08 -0.27 -15.77
CA ASP A 337 -12.61 1.11 -15.95
C ASP A 337 -13.58 1.63 -14.86
N SER A 338 -13.79 0.92 -13.73
CA SER A 338 -14.87 1.29 -12.80
C SER A 338 -14.62 2.51 -11.90
N ASP A 339 -13.41 3.09 -11.87
CA ASP A 339 -13.05 4.15 -10.90
C ASP A 339 -13.24 5.59 -11.42
N LYS A 340 -13.63 5.78 -12.69
CA LYS A 340 -13.88 7.12 -13.27
C LYS A 340 -15.35 7.46 -13.52
N ASN A 341 -16.26 6.53 -13.26
CA ASN A 341 -17.68 6.66 -13.63
C ASN A 341 -18.66 6.75 -12.46
N GLN A 342 -18.18 6.92 -11.21
CA GLN A 342 -19.06 7.14 -10.07
C GLN A 342 -19.45 8.62 -9.94
N VAL A 343 -20.75 8.89 -9.94
CA VAL A 343 -21.28 10.21 -9.57
C VAL A 343 -21.14 10.36 -8.06
N ASP A 344 -20.58 11.48 -7.58
CA ASP A 344 -20.50 11.77 -6.14
C ASP A 344 -21.89 12.10 -5.59
N PHE A 345 -22.54 11.08 -5.04
CA PHE A 345 -23.89 11.13 -4.48
C PHE A 345 -24.01 12.03 -3.25
N GLU A 346 -22.96 12.14 -2.42
CA GLU A 346 -23.03 12.96 -1.21
C GLU A 346 -23.02 14.45 -1.54
N GLN A 347 -22.27 14.86 -2.55
CA GLN A 347 -22.19 16.26 -2.98
C GLN A 347 -23.47 16.75 -3.70
N HIS A 348 -24.18 15.87 -4.42
CA HIS A 348 -25.26 16.25 -5.32
C HIS A 348 -26.67 15.82 -4.88
N LYS A 349 -26.83 15.21 -3.70
CA LYS A 349 -28.10 14.66 -3.19
C LYS A 349 -29.30 15.60 -3.37
N GLY A 350 -29.19 16.87 -2.94
CA GLY A 350 -30.29 17.83 -3.05
C GLY A 350 -30.67 18.20 -4.50
N LYS A 351 -29.74 18.10 -5.45
CA LYS A 351 -30.03 18.32 -6.89
C LYS A 351 -30.67 17.08 -7.52
N ILE A 352 -30.24 15.89 -7.11
CA ILE A 352 -30.82 14.61 -7.53
C ILE A 352 -32.28 14.53 -7.07
N ASP A 353 -32.57 14.87 -5.81
CA ASP A 353 -33.93 14.89 -5.27
C ASP A 353 -34.84 15.87 -6.04
N ASN A 354 -34.32 17.06 -6.37
CA ASN A 354 -35.03 18.05 -7.18
C ASN A 354 -35.27 17.56 -8.62
N LEU A 355 -34.29 16.91 -9.24
CA LEU A 355 -34.41 16.34 -10.58
C LEU A 355 -35.48 15.24 -10.61
N LEU A 356 -35.44 14.30 -9.65
CA LEU A 356 -36.39 13.21 -9.55
C LEU A 356 -37.81 13.68 -9.21
N SER A 357 -37.96 14.80 -8.50
CA SER A 357 -39.28 15.40 -8.22
C SER A 357 -40.01 15.85 -9.49
N GLY A 358 -39.27 16.26 -10.54
CA GLY A 358 -39.84 16.71 -11.81
C GLY A 358 -40.21 15.56 -12.76
N ILE A 359 -39.38 14.51 -12.81
CA ILE A 359 -39.56 13.39 -13.75
C ILE A 359 -40.26 12.16 -13.15
N GLY A 360 -40.31 12.06 -11.83
CA GLY A 360 -40.85 10.93 -11.07
C GLY A 360 -39.81 9.90 -10.67
N THR A 361 -40.15 9.08 -9.68
CA THR A 361 -39.29 8.01 -9.15
C THR A 361 -39.62 6.66 -9.75
N PHE A 362 -38.60 5.82 -9.91
CA PHE A 362 -38.78 4.43 -10.36
C PHE A 362 -39.14 3.53 -9.17
N ASP A 363 -40.19 2.72 -9.32
CA ASP A 363 -40.55 1.67 -8.36
C ASP A 363 -40.33 0.29 -9.01
N PRO A 364 -39.35 -0.51 -8.54
CA PRO A 364 -39.06 -1.84 -9.11
C PRO A 364 -40.18 -2.86 -8.91
N ALA A 365 -41.16 -2.61 -8.01
CA ALA A 365 -42.30 -3.50 -7.82
C ALA A 365 -43.41 -3.27 -8.86
N VAL A 366 -43.47 -2.08 -9.47
CA VAL A 366 -44.58 -1.65 -10.34
C VAL A 366 -44.12 -1.40 -11.78
N SER A 367 -42.87 -0.98 -11.98
CA SER A 367 -42.35 -0.57 -13.29
C SER A 367 -41.21 -1.46 -13.77
N LYS A 368 -41.19 -1.78 -15.07
CA LYS A 368 -40.10 -2.49 -15.72
C LYS A 368 -39.06 -1.50 -16.25
N GLN A 369 -37.79 -1.81 -16.07
CA GLN A 369 -36.68 -1.02 -16.58
C GLN A 369 -36.64 -1.02 -18.12
N ASP A 370 -36.47 0.16 -18.72
CA ASP A 370 -36.30 0.33 -20.17
C ASP A 370 -34.83 0.32 -20.58
N ASP A 371 -34.58 0.00 -21.85
CA ASP A 371 -33.25 0.04 -22.47
C ASP A 371 -32.95 1.44 -23.00
N LEU A 372 -32.35 2.30 -22.15
CA LEU A 372 -32.14 3.72 -22.45
C LEU A 372 -31.16 3.95 -23.59
N LYS A 373 -30.32 2.95 -23.93
CA LYS A 373 -29.42 3.00 -25.11
C LYS A 373 -30.15 3.15 -26.44
N LYS A 374 -31.48 2.94 -26.48
CA LYS A 374 -32.29 3.21 -27.67
C LYS A 374 -32.43 4.70 -27.98
N ILE A 375 -32.12 5.59 -27.03
CA ILE A 375 -32.06 7.03 -27.25
C ILE A 375 -30.70 7.39 -27.85
N SER A 376 -30.71 8.08 -28.98
CA SER A 376 -29.49 8.55 -29.63
C SER A 376 -28.72 9.50 -28.71
N GLY A 377 -27.47 9.15 -28.42
CA GLY A 377 -26.61 9.88 -27.50
C GLY A 377 -26.43 9.22 -26.12
N VAL A 378 -27.27 8.24 -25.77
CA VAL A 378 -27.12 7.43 -24.56
C VAL A 378 -26.32 6.16 -24.88
N GLY A 379 -25.03 6.17 -24.58
CA GLY A 379 -24.18 4.98 -24.64
C GLY A 379 -24.21 4.15 -23.34
N PRO A 380 -23.55 2.98 -23.29
CA PRO A 380 -23.52 2.11 -22.10
C PRO A 380 -23.06 2.82 -20.82
N VAL A 381 -22.05 3.70 -20.93
CA VAL A 381 -21.53 4.48 -19.79
C VAL A 381 -22.55 5.51 -19.31
N MET A 382 -23.25 6.16 -20.24
CA MET A 382 -24.26 7.18 -19.90
C MET A 382 -25.50 6.54 -19.27
N GLU A 383 -25.93 5.39 -19.79
CA GLU A 383 -27.02 4.60 -19.21
C GLU A 383 -26.71 4.20 -17.75
N GLN A 384 -25.48 3.77 -17.45
CA GLN A 384 -25.07 3.46 -16.08
C GLN A 384 -25.14 4.69 -15.15
N LYS A 385 -24.73 5.87 -15.64
CA LYS A 385 -24.83 7.12 -14.86
C LYS A 385 -26.29 7.52 -14.63
N LEU A 386 -27.17 7.36 -15.63
CA LEU A 386 -28.60 7.63 -15.46
C LEU A 386 -29.26 6.68 -14.45
N HIS A 387 -28.90 5.39 -14.48
CA HIS A 387 -29.35 4.42 -13.47
C HIS A 387 -28.87 4.78 -12.06
N GLN A 388 -27.62 5.24 -11.92
CA GLN A 388 -27.12 5.77 -10.65
C GLN A 388 -27.98 6.93 -10.15
N LEU A 389 -28.44 7.83 -11.03
CA LEU A 389 -29.31 8.95 -10.67
C LEU A 389 -30.78 8.58 -10.40
N GLY A 390 -31.16 7.30 -10.53
CA GLY A 390 -32.55 6.87 -10.32
C GLY A 390 -33.45 6.93 -11.56
N ILE A 391 -32.87 7.09 -12.76
CA ILE A 391 -33.59 7.23 -14.04
C ILE A 391 -33.47 5.92 -14.82
N PHE A 392 -34.58 5.19 -14.94
CA PHE A 392 -34.61 3.82 -15.46
C PHE A 392 -35.60 3.60 -16.62
N THR A 393 -36.47 4.58 -16.92
CA THR A 393 -37.60 4.41 -17.85
C THR A 393 -37.65 5.51 -18.90
N PHE A 394 -38.21 5.20 -20.08
CA PHE A 394 -38.52 6.20 -21.10
C PHE A 394 -39.56 7.22 -20.60
N GLU A 395 -40.42 6.83 -19.66
CA GLU A 395 -41.38 7.75 -19.06
C GLU A 395 -40.69 8.88 -18.28
N GLN A 396 -39.71 8.55 -17.45
CA GLN A 396 -38.94 9.56 -16.70
C GLN A 396 -38.21 10.50 -17.67
N VAL A 397 -37.51 9.96 -18.67
CA VAL A 397 -36.78 10.78 -19.65
C VAL A 397 -37.71 11.65 -20.49
N SER A 398 -38.91 11.15 -20.85
CA SER A 398 -39.90 11.91 -21.63
C SER A 398 -40.47 13.14 -20.92
N ARG A 399 -40.34 13.20 -19.58
CA ARG A 399 -40.83 14.31 -18.75
C ARG A 399 -39.78 15.39 -18.50
N MET A 400 -38.54 15.20 -18.98
CA MET A 400 -37.48 16.19 -18.82
C MET A 400 -37.82 17.47 -19.58
N THR A 401 -37.75 18.61 -18.90
CA THR A 401 -37.80 19.94 -19.49
C THR A 401 -36.42 20.58 -19.48
N ASP A 402 -36.31 21.81 -19.99
CA ASP A 402 -35.09 22.61 -19.93
C ASP A 402 -34.48 22.67 -18.52
N ARG A 403 -35.32 22.71 -17.48
CA ARG A 403 -34.88 22.69 -16.08
C ARG A 403 -34.18 21.39 -15.69
N GLU A 404 -34.73 20.24 -16.08
CA GLU A 404 -34.15 18.93 -15.74
C GLU A 404 -32.88 18.65 -16.54
N TYR A 405 -32.79 19.17 -17.77
CA TYR A 405 -31.55 19.12 -18.55
C TYR A 405 -30.42 19.91 -17.88
N ASP A 406 -30.70 21.13 -17.42
CA ASP A 406 -29.71 21.95 -16.72
C ASP A 406 -29.23 21.26 -15.42
N LEU A 407 -30.15 20.66 -14.66
CA LEU A 407 -29.80 19.88 -13.46
C LEU A 407 -28.98 18.63 -13.79
N LEU A 408 -29.30 17.93 -14.87
CA LEU A 408 -28.58 16.74 -15.31
C LEU A 408 -27.14 17.08 -15.72
N ASP A 409 -26.95 18.20 -16.42
CA ASP A 409 -25.63 18.67 -16.86
C ASP A 409 -24.75 19.11 -15.67
N GLU A 410 -25.35 19.70 -14.63
CA GLU A 410 -24.63 20.04 -13.40
C GLU A 410 -24.17 18.80 -12.62
N ILE A 411 -24.93 17.70 -12.69
CA ILE A 411 -24.62 16.44 -11.99
C ILE A 411 -23.64 15.58 -12.82
N ILE A 412 -23.80 15.55 -14.14
CA ILE A 412 -22.98 14.80 -15.09
C ILE A 412 -22.11 15.77 -15.89
N SER A 413 -21.03 16.24 -15.26
CA SER A 413 -20.13 17.30 -15.76
C SER A 413 -19.35 16.96 -17.04
N GLU A 414 -19.35 15.70 -17.49
CA GLU A 414 -18.54 15.25 -18.62
C GLU A 414 -19.11 15.60 -20.00
N PHE A 415 -20.42 15.89 -20.12
CA PHE A 415 -21.05 16.17 -21.43
C PHE A 415 -22.21 17.17 -21.35
N PRO A 416 -21.97 18.43 -20.96
CA PRO A 416 -23.03 19.42 -20.80
C PRO A 416 -23.74 19.72 -22.14
N GLY A 417 -25.06 19.87 -22.09
CA GLY A 417 -25.95 20.27 -23.18
C GLY A 417 -26.31 19.15 -24.15
N ARG A 418 -25.78 17.93 -23.96
CA ARG A 418 -25.99 16.82 -24.91
C ARG A 418 -27.44 16.32 -24.90
N ALA A 419 -28.04 16.15 -23.73
CA ALA A 419 -29.40 15.63 -23.60
C ALA A 419 -30.43 16.54 -24.28
N LYS A 420 -30.25 17.87 -24.16
CA LYS A 420 -31.07 18.88 -24.82
C LYS A 420 -30.83 18.95 -26.33
N ARG A 421 -29.55 18.94 -26.75
CA ARG A 421 -29.18 19.01 -28.18
C ARG A 421 -29.69 17.80 -28.97
N ASP A 422 -29.60 16.62 -28.38
CA ASP A 422 -29.98 15.37 -29.03
C ASP A 422 -31.49 15.05 -28.81
N ASP A 423 -32.28 15.94 -28.20
CA ASP A 423 -33.72 15.81 -27.93
C ASP A 423 -34.12 14.46 -27.27
N TRP A 424 -33.54 14.18 -26.10
CA TRP A 424 -33.78 12.93 -25.40
C TRP A 424 -35.25 12.75 -24.97
N ALA A 425 -35.91 13.81 -24.51
CA ALA A 425 -37.32 13.76 -24.12
C ALA A 425 -38.24 13.43 -25.31
N GLY A 426 -38.02 14.02 -26.49
CA GLY A 426 -38.79 13.73 -27.69
C GLY A 426 -38.59 12.29 -28.20
N GLN A 427 -37.36 11.80 -28.16
CA GLN A 427 -37.03 10.41 -28.50
C GLN A 427 -37.65 9.42 -27.50
N ALA A 428 -37.55 9.70 -26.20
CA ALA A 428 -38.13 8.90 -25.14
C ALA A 428 -39.66 8.86 -25.24
N LEU A 429 -40.32 9.97 -25.58
CA LEU A 429 -41.76 10.02 -25.83
C LEU A 429 -42.18 9.13 -27.01
N THR A 430 -41.38 9.13 -28.08
CA THR A 430 -41.62 8.27 -29.25
C THR A 430 -41.44 6.79 -28.93
N LEU A 431 -40.44 6.45 -28.09
CA LEU A 431 -40.17 5.08 -27.65
C LEU A 431 -41.19 4.58 -26.63
N LYS A 432 -41.64 5.45 -25.72
CA LYS A 432 -42.72 5.18 -24.76
C LYS A 432 -44.01 4.80 -25.48
N ASN A 433 -44.35 5.48 -26.58
CA ASN A 433 -45.58 5.22 -27.34
C ASN A 433 -45.50 4.01 -28.29
N LYS A 434 -44.31 3.40 -28.43
CA LYS A 434 -44.08 2.20 -29.27
C LYS A 434 -44.02 0.90 -28.46
N ASN A 435 -43.80 0.99 -27.16
CA ASN A 435 -43.90 -0.11 -26.19
C ASN A 435 -45.27 -0.07 -25.52
#